data_AF-A0A9D1H031-F1
#
_entry.id   AF-A0A9D1H031-F1
#
_cell.length_a   1.000
_cell.length_b   1.000
_cell.length_c   1.000
_cell.angle_alpha   90.00
_cell.angle_beta   90.00
_cell.angle_gamma   90.00
#
_symmetry.space_group_name_H-M   'P 1'
#
loop_
_entity.id
_entity.type
_entity.pdbx_description
1 polymer ?
#
loop_
_entity_poly.entity_id
_entity_poly.type
_entity_poly.pdbx_seq_one_letter_code
_entity_poly.pdbx_strand_id
1 'polypeptide(L)'
;MAQTEVQCDPGSRPELWQGAVEWTAVDDGWQPWRLLPEEEPYAYAPELYARARAGAGVRFVADVTAERLEIELSGASEDHKPVDILVDGELVSRQPVAERTVATLELAAPGRVEVWLPHAGECRVHGLRLIGPSATATPATPRTRWVTYGSSITQASASPGPSQTWPALVARNLDWDLTCLGFGGQCHLDHAVRTTIDQLEADIVSLCLGINIQGGGTFNPRTLPGQLSSFVRGVRRSHPQAPILVISPIISPAREDTPNAAGLSLSQIRELVTRVVTDLVEAGDDKLHLVNGHEIFGADDLAMLPDGLHPDGDGYALMAERLAPKLSAIAPVS
;
A
#
# COMPACT_ATOMS: atom_id res chain seq x y z
N MET A 1 -26.44 -7.12 -32.26
CA MET A 1 -25.66 -8.32 -31.91
C MET A 1 -25.90 -8.60 -30.43
N ALA A 2 -25.91 -9.85 -29.99
CA ALA A 2 -26.08 -10.16 -28.56
C ALA A 2 -24.91 -9.56 -27.78
N GLN A 3 -25.18 -8.82 -26.69
CA GLN A 3 -24.13 -8.37 -25.79
C GLN A 3 -23.52 -9.61 -25.12
N THR A 4 -22.20 -9.71 -25.14
CA THR A 4 -21.47 -10.68 -24.34
C THR A 4 -21.12 -10.02 -23.01
N GLU A 5 -21.23 -10.79 -21.93
CA GLU A 5 -20.86 -10.37 -20.59
C GLU A 5 -19.71 -11.27 -20.11
N VAL A 6 -18.63 -10.65 -19.65
CA VAL A 6 -17.49 -11.34 -19.04
C VAL A 6 -17.44 -10.97 -17.57
N GLN A 7 -17.59 -11.98 -16.72
CA GLN A 7 -17.45 -11.85 -15.26
C GLN A 7 -15.96 -11.89 -14.89
N CYS A 8 -15.54 -10.95 -14.06
CA CYS A 8 -14.15 -10.71 -13.70
C CYS A 8 -13.95 -10.68 -12.18
N ASP A 9 -14.78 -11.42 -11.45
CA ASP A 9 -14.78 -11.41 -9.99
C ASP A 9 -13.48 -12.02 -9.43
N PRO A 10 -13.03 -11.58 -8.25
CA PRO A 10 -11.80 -12.08 -7.65
C PRO A 10 -11.74 -13.60 -7.50
N GLY A 11 -12.86 -14.26 -7.21
CA GLY A 11 -12.91 -15.71 -7.06
C GLY A 11 -12.84 -16.52 -8.35
N SER A 12 -13.23 -15.95 -9.49
CA SER A 12 -13.25 -16.65 -10.78
C SER A 12 -12.11 -16.25 -11.70
N ARG A 13 -11.62 -15.02 -11.56
CA ARG A 13 -10.53 -14.44 -12.37
C ARG A 13 -9.49 -13.75 -11.46
N PRO A 14 -8.90 -14.45 -10.46
CA PRO A 14 -7.96 -13.83 -9.52
C PRO A 14 -6.73 -13.23 -10.20
N GLU A 15 -6.34 -13.72 -11.38
CA GLU A 15 -5.19 -13.23 -12.14
C GLU A 15 -5.39 -11.81 -12.72
N LEU A 16 -6.62 -11.28 -12.66
CA LEU A 16 -6.94 -9.90 -13.04
C LEU A 16 -6.84 -8.92 -11.86
N TRP A 17 -6.58 -9.41 -10.65
CA TRP A 17 -6.54 -8.60 -9.43
C TRP A 17 -5.14 -8.58 -8.83
N GLN A 18 -4.65 -7.38 -8.54
CA GLN A 18 -3.31 -7.12 -8.01
C GLN A 18 -3.39 -6.45 -6.63
N GLY A 19 -2.37 -6.67 -5.80
CA GLY A 19 -2.17 -5.99 -4.51
C GLY A 19 -2.95 -6.54 -3.31
N ALA A 20 -3.90 -7.46 -3.51
CA ALA A 20 -4.48 -8.24 -2.41
C ALA A 20 -3.55 -9.40 -2.05
N VAL A 21 -3.41 -9.68 -0.74
CA VAL A 21 -2.74 -10.88 -0.22
C VAL A 21 -3.65 -12.09 -0.41
N GLU A 22 -4.93 -11.94 -0.06
CA GLU A 22 -5.94 -12.99 -0.20
C GLU A 22 -7.31 -12.38 -0.46
N TRP A 23 -8.19 -13.17 -1.07
CA TRP A 23 -9.61 -12.87 -1.21
C TRP A 23 -10.44 -13.94 -0.50
N THR A 24 -11.32 -13.51 0.40
CA THR A 24 -12.26 -14.42 1.07
C THR A 24 -13.69 -14.09 0.66
N ALA A 25 -14.49 -15.09 0.32
CA ALA A 25 -15.92 -14.92 0.11
C ALA A 25 -16.62 -14.57 1.44
N VAL A 26 -17.40 -13.50 1.46
CA VAL A 26 -18.19 -13.04 2.61
C VAL A 26 -19.55 -12.59 2.10
N ASP A 27 -20.62 -13.20 2.60
CA ASP A 27 -21.99 -12.98 2.13
C ASP A 27 -22.12 -13.21 0.60
N ASP A 28 -22.53 -12.17 -0.14
CA ASP A 28 -22.63 -12.17 -1.61
C ASP A 28 -21.43 -11.51 -2.32
N GLY A 29 -20.34 -11.22 -1.60
CA GLY A 29 -19.17 -10.52 -2.15
C GLY A 29 -17.82 -11.11 -1.73
N TRP A 30 -16.77 -10.40 -2.12
CA TRP A 30 -15.37 -10.75 -1.91
C TRP A 30 -14.67 -9.69 -1.07
N GLN A 31 -14.12 -10.11 0.06
CA GLN A 31 -13.29 -9.27 0.92
C GLN A 31 -11.83 -9.35 0.46
N PRO A 32 -11.22 -8.25 -0.01
CA PRO A 32 -9.78 -8.17 -0.17
C PRO A 32 -9.12 -8.08 1.19
N TRP A 33 -8.05 -8.86 1.37
CA TRP A 33 -7.19 -8.77 2.53
C TRP A 33 -5.80 -8.31 2.13
N ARG A 34 -5.25 -7.40 2.92
CA ARG A 34 -3.85 -6.96 2.82
C ARG A 34 -2.95 -7.62 3.87
N LEU A 35 -3.50 -8.50 4.71
CA LEU A 35 -2.77 -9.38 5.61
C LEU A 35 -3.36 -10.78 5.49
N LEU A 36 -2.57 -11.79 5.86
CA LEU A 36 -3.05 -13.17 5.94
C LEU A 36 -4.25 -13.27 6.90
N PRO A 37 -5.46 -13.64 6.42
CA PRO A 37 -6.67 -13.69 7.23
C PRO A 37 -6.57 -14.72 8.36
N GLU A 38 -5.87 -15.83 8.14
CA GLU A 38 -5.68 -16.90 9.11
C GLU A 38 -4.87 -16.47 10.34
N GLU A 39 -4.09 -15.40 10.23
CA GLU A 39 -3.31 -14.83 11.33
C GLU A 39 -4.15 -13.89 12.22
N GLU A 40 -5.35 -13.47 11.80
CA GLU A 40 -6.22 -12.53 12.55
C GLU A 40 -6.47 -12.93 14.00
N PRO A 41 -6.85 -14.19 14.31
CA PRO A 41 -7.14 -14.60 15.68
C PRO A 41 -5.90 -14.59 16.60
N TYR A 42 -4.70 -14.64 16.02
CA TYR A 42 -3.42 -14.72 16.72
C TYR A 42 -2.68 -13.38 16.76
N ALA A 43 -3.14 -12.39 16.01
CA ALA A 43 -2.49 -11.08 15.93
C ALA A 43 -2.71 -10.22 17.18
N TYR A 44 -3.82 -10.44 17.91
CA TYR A 44 -4.23 -9.61 19.06
C TYR A 44 -4.27 -8.09 18.75
N ALA A 45 -4.45 -7.74 17.47
CA ALA A 45 -4.44 -6.37 16.96
C ALA A 45 -5.68 -6.13 16.09
N PRO A 46 -6.88 -5.99 16.69
CA PRO A 46 -8.13 -5.88 15.94
C PRO A 46 -8.16 -4.65 15.03
N GLU A 47 -7.55 -3.54 15.44
CA GLU A 47 -7.47 -2.34 14.59
C GLU A 47 -6.57 -2.54 13.37
N LEU A 48 -5.46 -3.28 13.50
CA LEU A 48 -4.60 -3.63 12.35
C LEU A 48 -5.41 -4.41 11.31
N TYR A 49 -6.14 -5.43 11.74
CA TYR A 49 -6.96 -6.26 10.83
C TYR A 49 -8.18 -5.53 10.29
N ALA A 50 -8.77 -4.59 11.04
CA ALA A 50 -9.79 -3.69 10.51
C ALA A 50 -9.23 -2.85 9.34
N ARG A 51 -8.00 -2.34 9.45
CA ARG A 51 -7.33 -1.60 8.35
C ARG A 51 -6.88 -2.52 7.20
N ALA A 52 -6.62 -3.80 7.46
CA ALA A 52 -6.22 -4.77 6.45
C ALA A 52 -7.34 -5.14 5.46
N ARG A 53 -8.60 -4.85 5.82
CA ARG A 53 -9.79 -5.01 4.96
C ARG A 53 -10.03 -3.85 3.98
N ALA A 54 -9.20 -2.79 4.04
CA ALA A 54 -9.24 -1.72 3.06
C ALA A 54 -8.50 -2.12 1.77
N GLY A 55 -8.96 -1.63 0.62
CA GLY A 55 -8.39 -1.92 -0.71
C GLY A 55 -7.16 -1.07 -1.07
N ALA A 56 -6.34 -0.64 -0.11
CA ALA A 56 -5.20 0.22 -0.39
C ALA A 56 -4.18 -0.48 -1.30
N GLY A 57 -3.99 0.03 -2.52
CA GLY A 57 -3.16 -0.59 -3.55
C GLY A 57 -3.80 -1.80 -4.26
N VAL A 58 -4.96 -2.26 -3.81
CA VAL A 58 -5.69 -3.37 -4.43
C VAL A 58 -6.42 -2.86 -5.67
N ARG A 59 -6.33 -3.59 -6.77
CA ARG A 59 -6.85 -3.13 -8.06
C ARG A 59 -7.10 -4.25 -9.05
N PHE A 60 -8.12 -4.07 -9.89
CA PHE A 60 -8.27 -4.83 -11.14
C PHE A 60 -7.31 -4.25 -12.18
N VAL A 61 -6.66 -5.09 -13.00
CA VAL A 61 -5.82 -4.67 -14.13
C VAL A 61 -5.97 -5.65 -15.29
N ALA A 62 -6.42 -5.16 -16.44
CA ALA A 62 -6.53 -5.98 -17.65
C ALA A 62 -6.47 -5.15 -18.93
N ASP A 63 -6.02 -5.76 -20.02
CA ASP A 63 -6.31 -5.28 -21.37
C ASP A 63 -7.74 -5.68 -21.74
N VAL A 64 -8.59 -4.68 -22.04
CA VAL A 64 -10.04 -4.82 -22.17
C VAL A 64 -10.50 -4.40 -23.57
N THR A 65 -11.39 -5.18 -24.16
CA THR A 65 -12.04 -4.88 -25.47
C THR A 65 -13.54 -4.60 -25.35
N ALA A 66 -14.06 -4.47 -24.13
CA ALA A 66 -15.47 -4.22 -23.85
C ALA A 66 -15.88 -2.76 -24.16
N GLU A 67 -17.18 -2.54 -24.30
CA GLU A 67 -17.77 -1.20 -24.49
C GLU A 67 -18.15 -0.57 -23.16
N ARG A 68 -18.33 -1.38 -22.11
CA ARG A 68 -18.73 -0.92 -20.78
C ARG A 68 -18.14 -1.78 -19.68
N LEU A 69 -17.73 -1.13 -18.59
CA LEU A 69 -17.33 -1.76 -17.34
C LEU A 69 -18.33 -1.38 -16.25
N GLU A 70 -18.75 -2.37 -15.46
CA GLU A 70 -19.50 -2.17 -14.23
C GLU A 70 -18.75 -2.86 -13.08
N ILE A 71 -18.54 -2.15 -11.97
CA ILE A 71 -18.04 -2.73 -10.73
C ILE A 71 -19.01 -2.41 -9.59
N GLU A 72 -19.43 -3.45 -8.87
CA GLU A 72 -20.28 -3.33 -7.71
C GLU A 72 -19.45 -3.49 -6.43
N LEU A 73 -19.52 -2.47 -5.57
CA LEU A 73 -18.73 -2.35 -4.35
C LEU A 73 -19.64 -2.04 -3.16
N SER A 74 -19.22 -2.44 -1.96
CA SER A 74 -19.78 -1.93 -0.71
C SER A 74 -18.68 -1.42 0.20
N GLY A 75 -18.96 -0.29 0.87
CA GLY A 75 -18.14 0.24 1.95
C GLY A 75 -18.92 0.24 3.27
N ALA A 76 -18.24 -0.11 4.37
CA ALA A 76 -18.74 0.19 5.70
C ALA A 76 -17.98 1.42 6.25
N SER A 77 -18.72 2.42 6.75
CA SER A 77 -18.27 3.68 7.41
C SER A 77 -18.33 4.98 6.59
N GLU A 78 -18.39 6.10 7.31
CA GLU A 78 -18.39 7.49 6.79
C GLU A 78 -17.05 7.92 6.17
N ASP A 79 -15.94 7.21 6.45
CA ASP A 79 -14.57 7.56 6.00
C ASP A 79 -14.12 6.80 4.74
N HIS A 80 -15.06 6.17 4.03
CA HIS A 80 -14.75 5.32 2.90
C HIS A 80 -14.22 6.14 1.70
N LYS A 81 -13.12 5.68 1.11
CA LYS A 81 -12.48 6.38 -0.02
C LYS A 81 -13.15 6.03 -1.36
N PRO A 82 -13.01 6.87 -2.40
CA PRO A 82 -13.64 6.58 -3.68
C PRO A 82 -12.96 5.40 -4.37
N VAL A 83 -13.62 4.87 -5.40
CA VAL A 83 -13.00 4.02 -6.42
C VAL A 83 -12.51 4.90 -7.57
N ASP A 84 -11.31 4.60 -8.09
CA ASP A 84 -10.78 5.22 -9.30
C ASP A 84 -10.80 4.22 -10.45
N ILE A 85 -11.16 4.66 -11.65
CA ILE A 85 -11.03 3.90 -12.89
C ILE A 85 -10.09 4.64 -13.83
N LEU A 86 -9.03 3.95 -14.24
CA LEU A 86 -8.04 4.44 -15.18
C LEU A 86 -8.15 3.68 -16.51
N VAL A 87 -7.87 4.38 -17.60
CA VAL A 87 -7.73 3.81 -18.95
C VAL A 87 -6.41 4.30 -19.53
N ASP A 88 -5.56 3.37 -19.93
CA ASP A 88 -4.21 3.63 -20.46
C ASP A 88 -3.37 4.54 -19.56
N GLY A 89 -3.52 4.37 -18.24
CA GLY A 89 -2.79 5.13 -17.21
C GLY A 89 -3.44 6.46 -16.80
N GLU A 90 -4.45 6.93 -17.54
CA GLU A 90 -5.16 8.18 -17.28
C GLU A 90 -6.38 7.96 -16.39
N LEU A 91 -6.56 8.80 -15.36
CA LEU A 91 -7.74 8.76 -14.49
C LEU A 91 -8.96 9.31 -15.25
N VAL A 92 -9.88 8.42 -15.62
CA VAL A 92 -11.09 8.78 -16.38
C VAL A 92 -12.34 8.87 -15.51
N SER A 93 -12.36 8.22 -14.34
CA SER A 93 -13.48 8.26 -13.42
C SER A 93 -13.04 8.13 -11.97
N ARG A 94 -13.66 8.92 -11.09
CA ARG A 94 -13.60 8.79 -9.64
C ARG A 94 -15.01 8.82 -9.09
N GLN A 95 -15.40 7.77 -8.38
CA GLN A 95 -16.77 7.63 -7.89
C GLN A 95 -16.77 7.35 -6.37
N PRO A 96 -17.60 8.04 -5.58
CA PRO A 96 -17.76 7.72 -4.17
C PRO A 96 -18.33 6.32 -4.00
N VAL A 97 -17.97 5.64 -2.93
CA VAL A 97 -18.51 4.32 -2.57
C VAL A 97 -19.26 4.47 -1.24
N ALA A 98 -20.52 4.06 -1.23
CA ALA A 98 -21.41 4.07 -0.06
C ALA A 98 -21.67 2.63 0.43
N GLU A 99 -22.78 2.40 1.15
CA GLU A 99 -23.17 1.06 1.62
C GLU A 99 -23.21 0.02 0.49
N ARG A 100 -23.70 0.42 -0.69
CA ARG A 100 -23.63 -0.38 -1.92
C ARG A 100 -23.64 0.57 -3.13
N THR A 101 -22.74 0.36 -4.07
CA THR A 101 -22.55 1.26 -5.22
C THR A 101 -22.17 0.46 -6.45
N VAL A 102 -22.80 0.78 -7.58
CA VAL A 102 -22.39 0.29 -8.90
C VAL A 102 -21.71 1.43 -9.64
N ALA A 103 -20.39 1.36 -9.76
CA ALA A 103 -19.64 2.30 -10.57
C ALA A 103 -19.61 1.80 -12.02
N THR A 104 -20.04 2.64 -12.95
CA THR A 104 -20.11 2.33 -14.38
C THR A 104 -19.17 3.23 -15.17
N LEU A 105 -18.53 2.69 -16.20
CA LEU A 105 -17.73 3.43 -17.17
C LEU A 105 -18.04 2.93 -18.59
N GLU A 106 -18.40 3.84 -19.48
CA GLU A 106 -18.42 3.58 -20.93
C GLU A 106 -17.00 3.70 -21.49
N LEU A 107 -16.54 2.67 -22.19
CA LEU A 107 -15.21 2.59 -22.79
C LEU A 107 -15.30 3.02 -24.26
N ALA A 108 -14.59 4.09 -24.61
CA ALA A 108 -14.60 4.63 -25.97
C ALA A 108 -13.85 3.74 -26.98
N ALA A 109 -12.87 2.96 -26.50
CA ALA A 109 -12.05 2.05 -27.29
C ALA A 109 -11.43 0.96 -26.38
N PRO A 110 -10.92 -0.14 -26.95
CA PRO A 110 -10.10 -1.08 -26.22
C PRO A 110 -8.85 -0.41 -25.62
N GLY A 111 -8.42 -0.85 -24.44
CA GLY A 111 -7.26 -0.30 -23.75
C GLY A 111 -6.97 -1.03 -22.44
N ARG A 112 -5.90 -0.62 -21.76
CA ARG A 112 -5.54 -1.13 -20.44
C ARG A 112 -6.40 -0.44 -19.38
N VAL A 113 -7.22 -1.20 -18.68
CA VAL A 113 -8.12 -0.71 -17.65
C VAL A 113 -7.58 -1.07 -16.28
N GLU A 114 -7.58 -0.10 -15.36
CA GLU A 114 -7.30 -0.32 -13.95
C GLU A 114 -8.45 0.18 -13.09
N VAL A 115 -8.93 -0.64 -12.15
CA VAL A 115 -9.93 -0.22 -11.15
C VAL A 115 -9.30 -0.27 -9.77
N TRP A 116 -8.94 0.88 -9.23
CA TRP A 116 -8.26 1.00 -7.93
C TRP A 116 -9.29 1.10 -6.81
N LEU A 117 -9.22 0.15 -5.88
CA LEU A 117 -10.18 0.06 -4.80
C LEU A 117 -9.96 1.14 -3.72
N PRO A 118 -11.02 1.50 -2.97
CA PRO A 118 -10.94 2.39 -1.81
C PRO A 118 -9.80 2.07 -0.85
N HIS A 119 -8.87 3.02 -0.68
CA HIS A 119 -7.66 2.85 0.13
C HIS A 119 -7.87 3.04 1.65
N ALA A 120 -9.07 3.45 2.07
CA ALA A 120 -9.47 3.48 3.47
C ALA A 120 -10.97 3.16 3.60
N GLY A 121 -11.33 2.58 4.75
CA GLY A 121 -12.63 1.93 4.97
C GLY A 121 -12.62 0.47 4.49
N GLU A 122 -13.42 -0.38 5.12
CA GLU A 122 -13.65 -1.75 4.67
C GLU A 122 -14.31 -1.72 3.29
N CYS A 123 -13.72 -2.40 2.30
CA CYS A 123 -14.22 -2.49 0.94
C CYS A 123 -14.55 -3.96 0.64
N ARG A 124 -15.69 -4.23 0.01
CA ARG A 124 -16.00 -5.54 -0.59
C ARG A 124 -16.39 -5.38 -2.05
N VAL A 125 -15.99 -6.35 -2.87
CA VAL A 125 -16.33 -6.43 -4.30
C VAL A 125 -17.45 -7.45 -4.49
N HIS A 126 -18.60 -7.01 -4.97
CA HIS A 126 -19.76 -7.88 -5.26
C HIS A 126 -19.73 -8.40 -6.70
N GLY A 127 -19.05 -7.67 -7.60
CA GLY A 127 -18.68 -8.19 -8.90
C GLY A 127 -18.07 -7.15 -9.81
N LEU A 128 -17.37 -7.62 -10.84
CA LEU A 128 -16.89 -6.80 -11.96
C LEU A 128 -17.33 -7.45 -13.26
N ARG A 129 -18.00 -6.69 -14.13
CA ARG A 129 -18.49 -7.16 -15.42
C ARG A 129 -18.01 -6.26 -16.54
N LEU A 130 -17.62 -6.91 -17.63
CA LEU A 130 -17.29 -6.27 -18.89
C LEU A 130 -18.35 -6.64 -19.93
N ILE A 131 -18.88 -5.63 -20.61
CA ILE A 131 -20.09 -5.76 -21.42
C ILE A 131 -19.82 -5.21 -22.81
N GLY A 132 -20.15 -6.01 -23.84
CA GLY A 132 -19.99 -5.64 -25.24
C GLY A 132 -20.00 -6.85 -26.17
N PRO A 133 -20.17 -6.66 -27.49
CA PRO A 133 -20.23 -7.76 -28.46
C PRO A 133 -18.90 -8.53 -28.61
N SER A 134 -17.80 -7.95 -28.14
CA SER A 134 -16.45 -8.55 -28.17
C SER A 134 -15.72 -8.34 -26.85
N ALA A 135 -16.45 -8.28 -25.74
CA ALA A 135 -15.87 -8.08 -24.41
C ALA A 135 -14.87 -9.19 -24.07
N THR A 136 -13.66 -8.80 -23.69
CA THR A 136 -12.62 -9.69 -23.16
C THR A 136 -11.85 -8.96 -22.06
N ALA A 137 -11.20 -9.74 -21.18
CA ALA A 137 -10.21 -9.27 -20.22
C ALA A 137 -8.99 -10.18 -20.29
N THR A 138 -7.87 -9.62 -20.75
CA THR A 138 -6.58 -10.30 -20.77
C THR A 138 -5.73 -9.78 -19.61
N PRO A 139 -5.16 -10.65 -18.77
CA PRO A 139 -4.31 -10.21 -17.66
C PRO A 139 -3.13 -9.41 -18.19
N ALA A 140 -2.77 -8.36 -17.45
CA ALA A 140 -1.58 -7.59 -17.72
C ALA A 140 -0.31 -8.45 -17.68
N THR A 141 0.72 -8.06 -18.44
CA THR A 141 2.04 -8.71 -18.37
C THR A 141 2.64 -8.62 -16.96
N PRO A 142 3.41 -9.64 -16.51
CA PRO A 142 4.11 -9.60 -15.24
C PRO A 142 5.02 -8.35 -15.11
N ARG A 143 5.06 -7.77 -13.91
CA ARG A 143 5.83 -6.57 -13.55
C ARG A 143 6.73 -6.84 -12.35
N THR A 144 7.67 -5.95 -12.08
CA THR A 144 8.43 -5.94 -10.82
C THR A 144 7.47 -5.86 -9.64
N ARG A 145 7.50 -6.85 -8.75
CA ARG A 145 6.66 -6.91 -7.55
C ARG A 145 7.30 -6.12 -6.43
N TRP A 146 6.56 -5.16 -5.91
CA TRP A 146 7.00 -4.29 -4.84
C TRP A 146 6.06 -4.35 -3.65
N VAL A 147 6.61 -4.75 -2.50
CA VAL A 147 5.91 -4.74 -1.21
C VAL A 147 6.36 -3.53 -0.40
N THR A 148 5.43 -2.68 0.02
CA THR A 148 5.75 -1.54 0.92
C THR A 148 4.98 -1.65 2.22
N TYR A 149 5.67 -1.58 3.36
CA TYR A 149 5.07 -1.58 4.70
C TYR A 149 5.25 -0.23 5.37
N GLY A 150 4.20 0.26 6.03
CA GLY A 150 4.29 1.47 6.82
C GLY A 150 2.99 1.89 7.49
N SER A 151 2.92 3.17 7.87
CA SER A 151 1.89 3.75 8.71
C SER A 151 0.69 4.29 7.91
N SER A 152 -0.08 5.20 8.53
CA SER A 152 -1.08 6.05 7.87
C SER A 152 -0.50 6.84 6.70
N ILE A 153 0.78 7.22 6.74
CA ILE A 153 1.45 7.96 5.67
C ILE A 153 1.62 7.05 4.44
N THR A 154 1.86 5.74 4.64
CA THR A 154 1.91 4.74 3.56
C THR A 154 0.51 4.40 3.05
N GLN A 155 -0.49 4.35 3.92
CA GLN A 155 -1.88 4.18 3.50
C GLN A 155 -2.42 5.42 2.75
N ALA A 156 -1.89 6.60 3.06
CA ALA A 156 -2.14 7.89 2.41
C ALA A 156 -3.62 8.28 2.33
N SER A 157 -4.37 8.12 3.42
CA SER A 157 -5.79 8.45 3.49
C SER A 157 -6.12 9.92 3.15
N ALA A 158 -5.17 10.84 3.26
CA ALA A 158 -5.36 12.24 2.86
C ALA A 158 -5.10 12.50 1.36
N SER A 159 -4.74 11.47 0.58
CA SER A 159 -4.65 11.59 -0.88
C SER A 159 -6.03 11.83 -1.52
N PRO A 160 -6.09 12.46 -2.72
CA PRO A 160 -7.36 12.73 -3.39
C PRO A 160 -8.16 11.45 -3.76
N GLY A 161 -7.48 10.32 -3.96
CA GLY A 161 -8.10 9.02 -4.24
C GLY A 161 -7.07 7.89 -4.36
N PRO A 162 -7.52 6.64 -4.50
CA PRO A 162 -6.67 5.45 -4.34
C PRO A 162 -5.52 5.34 -5.35
N SER A 163 -5.71 5.81 -6.60
CA SER A 163 -4.65 5.82 -7.61
C SER A 163 -3.60 6.93 -7.42
N GLN A 164 -3.80 7.80 -6.43
CA GLN A 164 -2.97 8.98 -6.14
C GLN A 164 -2.35 8.93 -4.73
N THR A 165 -2.36 7.76 -4.07
CA THR A 165 -1.50 7.52 -2.90
C THR A 165 -0.04 7.52 -3.34
N TRP A 166 0.91 7.91 -2.47
CA TRP A 166 2.32 7.90 -2.88
C TRP A 166 2.81 6.53 -3.38
N PRO A 167 2.40 5.37 -2.80
CA PRO A 167 2.78 4.08 -3.35
C PRO A 167 2.16 3.82 -4.72
N ALA A 168 0.88 4.20 -4.93
CA ALA A 168 0.22 4.04 -6.23
C ALA A 168 0.90 4.89 -7.31
N LEU A 169 1.28 6.14 -6.98
CA LEU A 169 1.98 7.03 -7.90
C LEU A 169 3.35 6.45 -8.29
N VAL A 170 4.14 5.95 -7.33
CA VAL A 170 5.42 5.29 -7.62
C VAL A 170 5.20 4.06 -8.52
N ALA A 171 4.25 3.20 -8.16
CA ALA A 171 4.01 1.96 -8.89
C ALA A 171 3.54 2.21 -10.33
N ARG A 172 2.66 3.20 -10.53
CA ARG A 172 2.21 3.62 -11.86
C ARG A 172 3.35 4.22 -12.68
N ASN A 173 4.19 5.06 -12.07
CA ASN A 173 5.32 5.69 -12.76
C ASN A 173 6.39 4.69 -13.20
N LEU A 174 6.57 3.60 -12.45
CA LEU A 174 7.58 2.57 -12.74
C LEU A 174 7.00 1.32 -13.43
N ASP A 175 5.69 1.29 -13.70
CA ASP A 175 4.93 0.10 -14.12
C ASP A 175 5.25 -1.14 -13.25
N TRP A 176 5.11 -0.99 -11.94
CA TRP A 176 5.35 -2.04 -10.94
C TRP A 176 4.05 -2.63 -10.39
N ASP A 177 4.12 -3.88 -9.95
CA ASP A 177 3.03 -4.53 -9.23
C ASP A 177 3.14 -4.26 -7.72
N LEU A 178 2.31 -3.34 -7.24
CA LEU A 178 2.27 -2.90 -5.85
C LEU A 178 1.44 -3.82 -4.95
N THR A 179 2.03 -4.24 -3.83
CA THR A 179 1.32 -4.67 -2.62
C THR A 179 1.57 -3.66 -1.50
N CYS A 180 0.55 -2.87 -1.16
CA CYS A 180 0.64 -1.82 -0.15
C CYS A 180 0.18 -2.34 1.22
N LEU A 181 1.12 -2.45 2.16
CA LEU A 181 0.90 -2.80 3.57
C LEU A 181 0.93 -1.53 4.45
N GLY A 182 0.33 -0.43 3.99
CA GLY A 182 0.12 0.76 4.80
C GLY A 182 -1.07 0.58 5.75
N PHE A 183 -0.86 0.74 7.05
CA PHE A 183 -1.94 0.61 8.04
C PHE A 183 -1.97 1.81 8.99
N GLY A 184 -3.05 2.58 8.93
CA GLY A 184 -3.23 3.81 9.70
C GLY A 184 -3.14 3.58 11.20
N GLY A 185 -2.08 4.10 11.82
CA GLY A 185 -1.83 3.97 13.26
C GLY A 185 -1.25 2.61 13.69
N GLN A 186 -0.99 1.68 12.77
CA GLN A 186 -0.75 0.27 13.07
C GLN A 186 0.61 -0.26 12.53
N CYS A 187 1.58 0.62 12.32
CA CYS A 187 2.95 0.22 11.94
C CYS A 187 3.83 -0.02 13.17
N HIS A 188 3.65 -1.17 13.85
CA HIS A 188 4.29 -1.50 15.13
C HIS A 188 5.27 -2.67 15.07
N LEU A 189 5.73 -3.06 13.88
CA LEU A 189 6.61 -4.22 13.65
C LEU A 189 5.92 -5.56 14.03
N ASP A 190 4.61 -5.63 13.80
CA ASP A 190 3.76 -6.74 14.18
C ASP A 190 4.17 -8.07 13.49
N HIS A 191 4.04 -9.17 14.25
CA HIS A 191 4.34 -10.50 13.72
C HIS A 191 3.46 -10.87 12.53
N ALA A 192 2.15 -10.58 12.59
CA ALA A 192 1.21 -10.90 11.52
C ALA A 192 1.56 -10.20 10.19
N VAL A 193 2.00 -8.93 10.25
CA VAL A 193 2.54 -8.21 9.09
C VAL A 193 3.79 -8.92 8.58
N ARG A 194 4.68 -9.32 9.49
CA ARG A 194 5.91 -9.96 9.11
C ARG A 194 5.70 -11.32 8.43
N THR A 195 4.84 -12.17 8.99
CA THR A 195 4.42 -13.44 8.38
C THR A 195 3.85 -13.21 6.99
N THR A 196 3.03 -12.16 6.83
CA THR A 196 2.48 -11.79 5.51
C THR A 196 3.60 -11.45 4.52
N ILE A 197 4.54 -10.56 4.89
CA ILE A 197 5.68 -10.21 4.02
C ILE A 197 6.51 -11.44 3.69
N ASP A 198 6.69 -12.37 4.63
CA ASP A 198 7.48 -13.59 4.44
C ASP A 198 6.87 -14.55 3.41
N GLN A 199 5.55 -14.53 3.22
CA GLN A 199 4.83 -15.38 2.26
C GLN A 199 4.65 -14.74 0.88
N LEU A 200 4.72 -13.42 0.79
CA LEU A 200 4.63 -12.72 -0.49
C LEU A 200 5.88 -12.94 -1.31
N GLU A 201 5.72 -13.04 -2.63
CA GLU A 201 6.86 -12.94 -3.53
C GLU A 201 7.13 -11.45 -3.82
N ALA A 202 8.35 -10.98 -3.54
CA ALA A 202 8.72 -9.59 -3.74
C ALA A 202 10.07 -9.49 -4.46
N ASP A 203 10.12 -8.67 -5.50
CA ASP A 203 11.38 -8.32 -6.16
C ASP A 203 12.07 -7.17 -5.42
N ILE A 204 11.29 -6.32 -4.75
CA ILE A 204 11.76 -5.21 -3.89
C ILE A 204 10.85 -5.09 -2.67
N VAL A 205 11.42 -4.80 -1.50
CA VAL A 205 10.67 -4.47 -0.29
C VAL A 205 11.06 -3.08 0.22
N SER A 206 10.09 -2.25 0.60
CA SER A 206 10.35 -1.00 1.33
C SER A 206 9.64 -0.95 2.67
N LEU A 207 10.34 -0.45 3.70
CA LEU A 207 9.88 -0.42 5.09
C LEU A 207 9.94 1.02 5.62
N CYS A 208 8.78 1.66 5.77
CA CYS A 208 8.64 3.01 6.33
C CYS A 208 8.33 2.94 7.82
N LEU A 209 9.36 2.97 8.68
CA LEU A 209 9.25 2.55 10.08
C LEU A 209 9.37 3.73 11.06
N GLY A 210 8.52 3.75 12.11
CA GLY A 210 8.81 4.49 13.34
C GLY A 210 7.73 5.46 13.83
N ILE A 211 6.96 6.10 12.96
CA ILE A 211 6.02 7.16 13.40
C ILE A 211 4.90 6.65 14.31
N ASN A 212 4.38 5.44 14.07
CA ASN A 212 3.38 4.85 14.96
C ASN A 212 3.99 4.33 16.27
N ILE A 213 5.26 3.92 16.26
CA ILE A 213 6.00 3.61 17.49
C ILE A 213 6.14 4.86 18.36
N GLN A 214 6.39 6.03 17.75
CA GLN A 214 6.38 7.31 18.46
C GLN A 214 4.98 7.59 19.04
N GLY A 215 3.94 7.56 18.19
CA GLY A 215 2.59 7.92 18.61
C GLY A 215 1.97 6.96 19.64
N GLY A 216 2.27 5.67 19.54
CA GLY A 216 1.74 4.63 20.42
C GLY A 216 2.58 4.36 21.67
N GLY A 217 3.83 4.84 21.74
CA GLY A 217 4.72 4.48 22.85
C GLY A 217 5.05 2.99 22.89
N THR A 218 5.04 2.32 21.74
CA THR A 218 5.05 0.85 21.64
C THR A 218 6.33 0.21 22.17
N PHE A 219 7.47 0.85 21.90
CA PHE A 219 8.78 0.39 22.33
C PHE A 219 9.54 1.52 23.01
N ASN A 220 10.47 1.15 23.89
CA ASN A 220 11.34 2.06 24.62
C ASN A 220 12.78 1.98 24.07
N PRO A 221 13.72 2.83 24.53
CA PRO A 221 15.09 2.83 24.03
C PRO A 221 15.81 1.47 24.14
N ARG A 222 15.43 0.64 25.12
CA ARG A 222 16.02 -0.68 25.36
C ARG A 222 15.47 -1.75 24.42
N THR A 223 14.20 -1.68 24.03
CA THR A 223 13.52 -2.74 23.24
C THR A 223 13.49 -2.45 21.74
N LEU A 224 13.36 -1.19 21.33
CA LEU A 224 13.21 -0.82 19.93
C LEU A 224 14.35 -1.33 19.01
N PRO A 225 15.64 -1.19 19.35
CA PRO A 225 16.72 -1.60 18.43
C PRO A 225 16.69 -3.09 18.10
N GLY A 226 16.37 -3.93 19.10
CA GLY A 226 16.26 -5.37 18.91
C GLY A 226 15.07 -5.76 18.05
N GLN A 227 13.94 -5.05 18.20
CA GLN A 227 12.74 -5.28 17.38
C GLN A 227 12.95 -4.87 15.93
N LEU A 228 13.56 -3.70 15.69
CA LEU A 228 13.95 -3.26 14.34
C LEU A 228 14.89 -4.28 13.68
N SER A 229 15.94 -4.70 14.38
CA SER A 229 16.91 -5.67 13.84
C SER A 229 16.25 -7.01 13.52
N SER A 230 15.39 -7.53 14.41
CA SER A 230 14.68 -8.79 14.20
C SER A 230 13.73 -8.72 12.99
N PHE A 231 12.98 -7.62 12.88
CA PHE A 231 12.03 -7.41 11.79
C PHE A 231 12.75 -7.33 10.44
N VAL A 232 13.77 -6.47 10.31
CA VAL A 232 14.53 -6.31 9.05
C VAL A 232 15.27 -7.61 8.68
N ARG A 233 16.00 -8.20 9.62
CA ARG A 233 16.79 -9.42 9.35
C ARG A 233 15.94 -10.59 8.91
N GLY A 234 14.72 -10.70 9.42
CA GLY A 234 13.88 -11.78 8.94
C GLY A 234 13.24 -11.49 7.58
N VAL A 235 12.91 -10.22 7.24
CA VAL A 235 12.46 -9.90 5.88
C VAL A 235 13.56 -10.33 4.91
N ARG A 236 14.83 -10.03 5.23
CA ARG A 236 15.99 -10.53 4.50
C ARG A 236 16.06 -12.06 4.40
N ARG A 237 15.72 -12.81 5.46
CA ARG A 237 15.74 -14.29 5.42
C ARG A 237 14.75 -14.84 4.40
N SER A 238 13.56 -14.26 4.32
CA SER A 238 12.51 -14.68 3.39
C SER A 238 12.77 -14.15 1.97
N HIS A 239 13.45 -13.00 1.88
CA HIS A 239 13.79 -12.31 0.63
C HIS A 239 15.31 -12.16 0.46
N PRO A 240 16.06 -13.26 0.28
CA PRO A 240 17.53 -13.23 0.30
C PRO A 240 18.13 -12.44 -0.86
N GLN A 241 17.40 -12.28 -1.97
CA GLN A 241 17.91 -11.60 -3.17
C GLN A 241 17.28 -10.24 -3.45
N ALA A 242 16.12 -9.93 -2.85
CA ALA A 242 15.41 -8.68 -3.10
C ALA A 242 16.11 -7.49 -2.40
N PRO A 243 16.30 -6.34 -3.05
CA PRO A 243 16.67 -5.11 -2.36
C PRO A 243 15.65 -4.76 -1.27
N ILE A 244 16.13 -4.34 -0.10
CA ILE A 244 15.28 -3.87 1.00
C ILE A 244 15.62 -2.40 1.26
N LEU A 245 14.65 -1.51 1.08
CA LEU A 245 14.79 -0.08 1.36
C LEU A 245 14.12 0.27 2.69
N VAL A 246 14.89 0.56 3.72
CA VAL A 246 14.36 1.10 4.98
C VAL A 246 14.33 2.62 4.90
N ILE A 247 13.18 3.20 5.18
CA ILE A 247 12.94 4.65 5.20
C ILE A 247 12.65 5.04 6.64
N SER A 248 13.49 5.90 7.21
CA SER A 248 13.28 6.43 8.55
C SER A 248 12.12 7.45 8.56
N PRO A 249 11.56 7.83 9.73
CA PRO A 249 10.39 8.70 9.76
C PRO A 249 10.62 10.04 9.06
N ILE A 250 9.63 10.49 8.30
CA ILE A 250 9.55 11.88 7.81
C ILE A 250 9.39 12.86 8.99
N ILE A 251 9.45 14.16 8.73
CA ILE A 251 9.28 15.17 9.78
C ILE A 251 7.87 15.13 10.40
N SER A 252 7.78 15.27 11.73
CA SER A 252 6.53 15.66 12.40
C SER A 252 6.86 16.62 13.55
N PRO A 253 6.67 17.94 13.38
CA PRO A 253 7.28 18.96 14.24
C PRO A 253 7.06 18.77 15.74
N ALA A 254 5.82 18.50 16.16
CA ALA A 254 5.49 18.34 17.58
C ALA A 254 6.14 17.10 18.23
N ARG A 255 6.59 16.15 17.40
CA ARG A 255 7.13 14.85 17.82
C ARG A 255 8.64 14.76 17.71
N GLU A 256 9.31 15.67 16.99
CA GLU A 256 10.75 15.64 16.75
C GLU A 256 11.52 15.54 18.06
N ASP A 257 11.26 16.45 19.00
CA ASP A 257 12.01 16.57 20.25
C ASP A 257 11.19 16.25 21.50
N THR A 258 9.91 15.92 21.35
CA THR A 258 9.02 15.56 22.46
C THR A 258 9.03 14.04 22.65
N PRO A 259 9.57 13.52 23.78
CA PRO A 259 9.49 12.10 24.06
C PRO A 259 8.04 11.63 24.26
N ASN A 260 7.73 10.45 23.73
CA ASN A 260 6.49 9.75 24.03
C ASN A 260 6.51 9.12 25.43
N ALA A 261 5.42 8.45 25.81
CA ALA A 261 5.30 7.79 27.12
C ALA A 261 6.36 6.69 27.38
N ALA A 262 7.00 6.16 26.33
CA ALA A 262 8.08 5.18 26.43
C ALA A 262 9.49 5.81 26.44
N GLY A 263 9.58 7.14 26.42
CA GLY A 263 10.83 7.89 26.52
C GLY A 263 11.57 8.07 25.20
N LEU A 264 10.88 8.00 24.06
CA LEU A 264 11.46 8.21 22.73
C LEU A 264 10.78 9.37 21.99
N SER A 265 11.58 10.31 21.50
CA SER A 265 11.15 11.29 20.51
C SER A 265 11.24 10.72 19.09
N LEU A 266 10.69 11.43 18.10
CA LEU A 266 10.78 11.00 16.71
C LEU A 266 12.21 11.09 16.16
N SER A 267 12.98 12.10 16.56
CA SER A 267 14.40 12.22 16.20
C SER A 267 15.22 11.04 16.73
N GLN A 268 15.01 10.64 17.99
CA GLN A 268 15.63 9.46 18.57
C GLN A 268 15.23 8.17 17.86
N ILE A 269 13.97 8.02 17.46
CA ILE A 269 13.53 6.85 16.67
C ILE A 269 14.23 6.83 15.31
N ARG A 270 14.36 7.99 14.64
CA ARG A 270 15.08 8.12 13.36
C ARG A 270 16.55 7.72 13.48
N GLU A 271 17.21 8.13 14.56
CA GLU A 271 18.58 7.72 14.89
C GLU A 271 18.69 6.21 15.13
N LEU A 272 17.74 5.62 15.86
CA LEU A 272 17.73 4.19 16.14
C LEU A 272 17.49 3.34 14.88
N VAL A 273 16.58 3.76 14.00
CA VAL A 273 16.38 3.13 12.68
C VAL A 273 17.66 3.20 11.86
N THR A 274 18.26 4.41 11.77
CA THR A 274 19.51 4.64 11.03
C THR A 274 20.63 3.73 11.55
N ARG A 275 20.87 3.74 12.86
CA ARG A 275 21.92 2.93 13.49
C ARG A 275 21.73 1.44 13.20
N VAL A 276 20.53 0.90 13.44
CA VAL A 276 20.28 -0.53 13.24
C VAL A 276 20.48 -0.96 11.79
N VAL A 277 20.03 -0.14 10.83
CA VAL A 277 20.20 -0.47 9.41
C VAL A 277 21.66 -0.38 9.01
N THR A 278 22.39 0.66 9.44
CA THR A 278 23.83 0.78 9.20
C THR A 278 24.60 -0.41 9.78
N ASP A 279 24.32 -0.81 11.03
CA ASP A 279 24.96 -1.96 11.68
C ASP A 279 24.74 -3.26 10.88
N LEU A 280 23.55 -3.44 10.27
CA LEU A 280 23.23 -4.62 9.45
C LEU A 280 23.96 -4.60 8.10
N VAL A 281 24.08 -3.43 7.46
CA VAL A 281 24.85 -3.26 6.23
C VAL A 281 26.34 -3.53 6.49
N GLU A 282 26.89 -2.98 7.57
CA GLU A 282 28.28 -3.22 8.00
C GLU A 282 28.53 -4.69 8.35
N ALA A 283 27.51 -5.41 8.82
CA ALA A 283 27.54 -6.85 9.05
C ALA A 283 27.43 -7.69 7.76
N GLY A 284 27.28 -7.07 6.59
CA GLY A 284 27.40 -7.72 5.27
C GLY A 284 26.11 -7.82 4.44
N ASP A 285 25.02 -7.17 4.82
CA ASP A 285 23.81 -7.10 3.97
C ASP A 285 23.96 -5.99 2.91
N ASP A 286 24.54 -6.35 1.76
CA ASP A 286 24.85 -5.44 0.63
C ASP A 286 23.62 -5.01 -0.18
N LYS A 287 22.46 -5.64 0.07
CA LYS A 287 21.17 -5.35 -0.57
C LYS A 287 20.20 -4.62 0.36
N LEU A 288 20.67 -4.20 1.53
CA LEU A 288 19.92 -3.39 2.48
C LEU A 288 20.32 -1.93 2.29
N HIS A 289 19.32 -1.09 2.08
CA HIS A 289 19.48 0.32 1.80
C HIS A 289 18.75 1.15 2.85
N LEU A 290 19.32 2.30 3.20
CA LEU A 290 18.72 3.27 4.11
C LEU A 290 18.45 4.57 3.37
N VAL A 291 17.26 5.14 3.57
CA VAL A 291 16.93 6.51 3.19
C VAL A 291 16.49 7.29 4.42
N ASN A 292 17.05 8.49 4.59
CA ASN A 292 16.60 9.42 5.61
C ASN A 292 15.22 9.97 5.22
N GLY A 293 14.22 9.83 6.09
CA GLY A 293 12.87 10.34 5.86
C GLY A 293 12.82 11.84 5.56
N HIS A 294 13.77 12.64 6.08
CA HIS A 294 13.84 14.07 5.76
C HIS A 294 14.24 14.37 4.30
N GLU A 295 14.88 13.43 3.60
CA GLU A 295 15.12 13.56 2.15
C GLU A 295 13.85 13.30 1.33
N ILE A 296 12.86 12.66 1.93
CA ILE A 296 11.57 12.37 1.30
C ILE A 296 10.57 13.47 1.62
N PHE A 297 10.47 13.85 2.89
CA PHE A 297 9.58 14.91 3.36
C PHE A 297 10.15 15.52 4.66
N GLY A 298 10.65 16.75 4.56
CA GLY A 298 11.44 17.42 5.58
C GLY A 298 10.92 18.82 5.95
N ALA A 299 11.76 19.62 6.61
CA ALA A 299 11.37 20.93 7.14
C ALA A 299 10.89 21.92 6.06
N ASP A 300 11.41 21.80 4.84
CA ASP A 300 11.02 22.67 3.71
C ASP A 300 9.62 22.34 3.18
N ASP A 301 9.07 21.18 3.53
CA ASP A 301 7.81 20.65 3.00
C ASP A 301 6.63 20.86 3.97
N LEU A 302 6.85 21.49 5.12
CA LEU A 302 5.85 21.63 6.20
C LEU A 302 4.54 22.31 5.78
N ALA A 303 4.56 23.10 4.71
CA ALA A 303 3.35 23.73 4.16
C ALA A 303 2.33 22.70 3.66
N MET A 304 2.77 21.50 3.26
CA MET A 304 1.93 20.38 2.80
C MET A 304 1.56 19.41 3.93
N LEU A 305 1.69 19.85 5.20
CA LEU A 305 1.49 19.04 6.40
C LEU A 305 0.39 19.65 7.30
N PRO A 306 -0.89 19.65 6.87
CA PRO A 306 -1.96 20.45 7.48
C PRO A 306 -2.22 20.16 8.96
N ASP A 307 -2.00 18.93 9.41
CA ASP A 307 -2.17 18.50 10.81
C ASP A 307 -0.83 18.30 11.54
N GLY A 308 0.29 18.66 10.91
CA GLY A 308 1.63 18.44 11.44
C GLY A 308 2.09 16.97 11.45
N LEU A 309 1.39 16.07 10.74
CA LEU A 309 1.71 14.63 10.69
C LEU A 309 1.50 13.96 9.32
N HIS A 310 0.36 14.22 8.66
CA HIS A 310 0.00 13.59 7.39
C HIS A 310 0.18 14.58 6.24
N PRO A 311 0.97 14.22 5.21
CA PRO A 311 1.01 15.00 3.98
C PRO A 311 -0.39 15.14 3.37
N ASP A 312 -0.65 16.27 2.73
CA ASP A 312 -1.81 16.43 1.85
C ASP A 312 -1.57 15.77 0.47
N GLY A 313 -2.48 15.99 -0.47
CA GLY A 313 -2.37 15.42 -1.82
C GLY A 313 -1.09 15.81 -2.55
N ASP A 314 -0.68 17.08 -2.48
CA ASP A 314 0.54 17.57 -3.12
C ASP A 314 1.77 17.01 -2.39
N GLY A 315 1.70 16.91 -1.07
CA GLY A 315 2.74 16.29 -0.27
C GLY A 315 2.97 14.82 -0.59
N TYR A 316 1.90 14.02 -0.81
CA TYR A 316 2.05 12.63 -1.26
C TYR A 316 2.61 12.52 -2.68
N ALA A 317 2.24 13.44 -3.58
CA ALA A 317 2.83 13.48 -4.91
C ALA A 317 4.34 13.77 -4.85
N LEU A 318 4.76 14.71 -4.01
CA LEU A 318 6.17 15.02 -3.77
C LEU A 318 6.93 13.84 -3.17
N MET A 319 6.32 13.13 -2.21
CA MET A 319 6.91 11.89 -1.68
C MET A 319 7.14 10.86 -2.79
N ALA A 320 6.17 10.67 -3.69
CA ALA A 320 6.31 9.75 -4.81
C ALA A 320 7.42 10.17 -5.78
N GLU A 321 7.51 11.47 -6.12
CA GLU A 321 8.57 12.03 -6.96
C GLU A 321 9.96 11.75 -6.40
N ARG A 322 10.13 11.87 -5.07
CA ARG A 322 11.42 11.66 -4.40
C ARG A 322 11.74 10.19 -4.14
N LEU A 323 10.72 9.34 -3.95
CA LEU A 323 10.90 7.90 -3.69
C LEU A 323 11.09 7.07 -4.95
N ALA A 324 10.40 7.40 -6.05
CA ALA A 324 10.49 6.65 -7.31
C ALA A 324 11.95 6.45 -7.78
N PRO A 325 12.80 7.50 -7.92
CA PRO A 325 14.18 7.32 -8.36
C PRO A 325 15.04 6.54 -7.35
N LYS A 326 14.76 6.64 -6.04
CA LYS A 326 15.49 5.88 -5.00
C LYS A 326 15.16 4.39 -5.06
N LEU A 327 13.90 4.05 -5.31
CA LEU A 327 13.45 2.67 -5.49
C LEU A 327 13.96 2.08 -6.81
N SER A 328 13.83 2.81 -7.92
CA SER A 328 14.30 2.32 -9.22
C SER A 328 15.82 2.14 -9.26
N ALA A 329 16.59 2.95 -8.54
CA ALA A 329 18.05 2.84 -8.49
C ALA A 329 18.56 1.54 -7.85
N ILE A 330 17.75 0.92 -6.98
CA ILE A 330 18.10 -0.35 -6.33
C ILE A 330 17.41 -1.55 -6.98
N ALA A 331 16.42 -1.31 -7.85
CA ALA A 331 15.66 -2.36 -8.49
C ALA A 331 16.56 -3.33 -9.29
N PRO A 332 16.25 -4.63 -9.30
CA PRO A 332 16.94 -5.56 -10.18
C PRO A 332 16.75 -5.10 -11.65
N VAL A 333 17.82 -5.16 -12.43
CA VAL A 333 17.76 -4.88 -13.86
C VAL A 333 16.95 -5.99 -14.52
N SER A 334 15.84 -5.61 -15.17
CA SER A 334 14.96 -6.49 -15.95
C SER A 334 15.67 -7.10 -17.15
#